data_AF-A0A9E0IQ47-F1
#
_entry.id   AF-A0A9E0IQ47-F1
#
_cell.length_a   1.000
_cell.length_b   1.000
_cell.length_c   1.000
_cell.angle_alpha   90.00
_cell.angle_beta   90.00
_cell.angle_gamma   90.00
#
_symmetry.space_group_name_H-M   'P 1'
#
loop_
_entity.id
_entity.type
_entity.pdbx_description
1 polymer ?
#
loop_
_entity_poly.entity_id
_entity_poly.type
_entity_poly.pdbx_seq_one_letter_code
_entity_poly.pdbx_strand_id
1 'polypeptide(L)'
;MDAMAGTTEPQLSKKLGIRDGNNVVVFNAPQRFSRVLDRAEAVQVSRVSRHLRALPVDVAVLFVDRVEDLERRFPEVTARLHPHGGLWVAWPRHRGDVTEVMVRRIALAAGMVHTRGVEFDQTWVGVRLVIREENRDAVAYRAAPPPKLTAAARVRRPTARARRTTASGGAGSALARARARASK
;
A
#
# COMPACT_ATOMS: atom_id res chain seq x y z
N MET A 1 -33.36 -26.74 2.99
CA MET A 1 -32.58 -26.96 4.21
C MET A 1 -31.18 -26.40 3.93
N ASP A 2 -30.79 -25.18 4.28
CA ASP A 2 -31.36 -24.13 5.13
C ASP A 2 -30.81 -22.78 4.67
N ALA A 3 -31.67 -21.77 4.67
CA ALA A 3 -31.28 -20.38 4.56
C ALA A 3 -30.83 -19.89 5.94
N MET A 4 -29.58 -19.46 6.10
CA MET A 4 -29.17 -18.54 7.17
C MET A 4 -28.01 -17.63 6.75
N ALA A 5 -28.20 -16.35 7.04
CA ALA A 5 -27.45 -15.14 6.74
C ALA A 5 -25.95 -15.16 7.14
N GLY A 6 -25.10 -14.26 6.65
CA GLY A 6 -25.41 -13.07 5.85
C GLY A 6 -24.21 -12.17 5.58
N THR A 7 -24.13 -11.74 4.33
CA THR A 7 -23.75 -10.38 3.99
C THR A 7 -24.68 -9.95 2.88
N THR A 8 -25.65 -9.10 3.21
CA THR A 8 -26.51 -8.48 2.19
C THR A 8 -25.63 -7.69 1.22
N GLU A 9 -25.98 -7.71 -0.07
CA GLU A 9 -25.20 -7.14 -1.19
C GLU A 9 -24.63 -5.71 -0.91
N PRO A 10 -25.38 -4.77 -0.30
CA PRO A 10 -24.86 -3.42 0.04
C PRO A 10 -23.82 -3.42 1.18
N GLN A 11 -23.90 -4.39 2.09
CA GLN A 11 -22.98 -4.48 3.23
C GLN A 11 -21.60 -4.93 2.80
N LEU A 12 -21.50 -5.78 1.75
CA LEU A 12 -20.22 -6.25 1.27
C LEU A 12 -19.43 -5.13 0.59
N SER A 13 -20.04 -4.36 -0.30
CA SER A 13 -19.39 -3.20 -0.93
C SER A 13 -18.88 -2.19 0.11
N LYS A 14 -19.67 -1.92 1.16
CA LYS A 14 -19.26 -1.06 2.27
C LYS A 14 -18.11 -1.66 3.08
N LYS A 15 -18.14 -2.97 3.37
CA LYS A 15 -17.03 -3.69 4.04
C LYS A 15 -15.73 -3.63 3.23
N LEU A 16 -15.82 -3.73 1.91
CA LEU A 16 -14.69 -3.62 1.01
C LEU A 16 -14.15 -2.19 0.86
N GLY A 17 -14.88 -1.19 1.36
CA GLY A 17 -14.52 0.22 1.26
C GLY A 17 -14.79 0.82 -0.12
N ILE A 18 -15.69 0.21 -0.88
CA ILE A 18 -16.13 0.73 -2.18
C ILE A 18 -17.06 1.92 -1.95
N ARG A 19 -16.78 3.01 -2.65
CA ARG A 19 -17.53 4.27 -2.63
C ARG A 19 -17.82 4.70 -4.06
N ASP A 20 -18.79 5.59 -4.23
CA ASP A 20 -19.15 6.13 -5.53
C ASP A 20 -17.94 6.82 -6.18
N GLY A 21 -17.74 6.57 -7.48
CA GLY A 21 -16.62 7.11 -8.25
C GLY A 21 -15.31 6.32 -8.12
N ASN A 22 -15.24 5.27 -7.30
CA ASN A 22 -14.05 4.42 -7.23
C ASN A 22 -13.82 3.64 -8.54
N ASN A 23 -12.56 3.53 -8.95
CA ASN A 23 -12.13 2.54 -9.92
C ASN A 23 -11.92 1.20 -9.20
N VAL A 24 -12.83 0.25 -9.42
CA VAL A 24 -12.82 -1.07 -8.76
C VAL A 24 -12.38 -2.14 -9.75
N VAL A 25 -11.39 -2.94 -9.39
CA VAL A 25 -10.91 -4.03 -10.26
C VAL A 25 -11.02 -5.35 -9.53
N VAL A 26 -11.65 -6.33 -10.18
CA VAL A 26 -11.88 -7.66 -9.59
C VAL A 26 -11.28 -8.72 -10.49
N PHE A 27 -10.38 -9.53 -9.93
CA PHE A 27 -9.69 -10.60 -10.64
C PHE A 27 -10.17 -11.96 -10.16
N ASN A 28 -10.44 -12.86 -11.12
CA ASN A 28 -10.78 -14.26 -10.88
C ASN A 28 -11.91 -14.48 -9.86
N ALA A 29 -12.84 -13.52 -9.75
CA ALA A 29 -13.96 -13.65 -8.84
C ALA A 29 -14.82 -14.88 -9.15
N PRO A 30 -15.26 -15.62 -8.13
CA PRO A 30 -16.32 -16.61 -8.27
C PRO A 30 -17.56 -15.96 -8.90
N GLN A 31 -18.28 -16.70 -9.75
CA GLN A 31 -19.44 -16.17 -10.47
C GLN A 31 -20.50 -15.58 -9.53
N ARG A 32 -20.65 -16.15 -8.33
CA ARG A 32 -21.54 -15.63 -7.28
C ARG A 32 -21.09 -14.26 -6.76
N PHE A 33 -19.79 -14.04 -6.56
CA PHE A 33 -19.26 -12.77 -6.08
C PHE A 33 -19.45 -11.66 -7.13
N SER A 34 -19.22 -11.96 -8.41
CA SER A 34 -19.47 -10.99 -9.49
C SER A 34 -20.91 -10.49 -9.47
N ARG A 35 -21.89 -11.41 -9.34
CA ARG A 35 -23.31 -11.04 -9.27
C ARG A 35 -23.67 -10.20 -8.06
N VAL A 36 -23.05 -10.47 -6.90
CA VAL A 36 -23.26 -9.68 -5.67
C VAL A 36 -22.73 -8.27 -5.84
N LEU A 37 -21.57 -8.11 -6.48
CA LEU A 37 -20.98 -6.80 -6.73
C LEU A 37 -21.80 -6.02 -7.77
N ASP A 38 -22.22 -6.65 -8.87
CA ASP A 38 -23.01 -6.01 -9.93
C ASP A 38 -24.36 -5.44 -9.44
N ARG A 39 -24.91 -6.01 -8.36
CA ARG A 39 -26.20 -5.61 -7.77
C ARG A 39 -26.09 -4.52 -6.70
N ALA A 40 -24.91 -4.31 -6.13
CA ALA A 40 -24.73 -3.30 -5.09
C ALA A 40 -24.78 -1.90 -5.73
N GLU A 41 -25.69 -1.02 -5.26
CA GLU A 41 -25.89 0.33 -5.83
C GLU A 41 -24.60 1.17 -5.93
N ALA A 42 -23.68 1.05 -4.95
CA ALA A 42 -22.37 1.74 -4.96
C ALA A 42 -21.44 1.30 -6.12
N VAL A 43 -21.77 0.18 -6.77
CA VAL A 43 -21.03 -0.38 -7.91
C VAL A 43 -21.57 0.17 -9.22
N GLN A 44 -22.81 0.68 -9.28
CA GLN A 44 -23.38 1.25 -10.51
C GLN A 44 -22.65 2.53 -10.97
N VAL A 45 -21.95 3.23 -10.06
CA VAL A 45 -21.10 4.40 -10.38
C VAL A 45 -19.61 4.03 -10.47
N SER A 46 -19.24 2.83 -10.05
CA SER A 46 -17.84 2.36 -10.04
C SER A 46 -17.51 1.60 -11.32
N ARG A 47 -16.37 1.87 -11.96
CA ARG A 47 -15.92 1.11 -13.13
C ARG A 47 -15.36 -0.24 -12.69
N VAL A 48 -16.19 -1.28 -12.71
CA VAL A 48 -15.73 -2.66 -12.49
C VAL A 48 -15.04 -3.19 -13.74
N SER A 49 -13.74 -3.45 -13.63
CA SER A 49 -12.96 -4.06 -14.71
C SER A 49 -12.37 -5.40 -14.27
N ARG A 50 -12.23 -6.33 -15.23
CA ARG A 50 -11.40 -7.54 -15.10
C ARG A 50 -9.98 -7.32 -15.62
N HIS A 51 -9.73 -6.14 -16.18
CA HIS A 51 -8.46 -5.76 -16.78
C HIS A 51 -7.92 -4.48 -16.15
N LEU A 52 -6.60 -4.42 -16.01
CA LEU A 52 -5.86 -3.30 -15.46
C LEU A 52 -5.70 -2.12 -16.44
N ARG A 53 -6.80 -1.70 -17.09
CA ARG A 53 -6.79 -0.64 -18.11
C ARG A 53 -7.13 0.75 -17.57
N ALA A 54 -7.90 0.84 -16.48
CA ALA A 54 -8.23 2.10 -15.81
C ALA A 54 -7.23 2.36 -14.67
N LEU A 55 -6.66 3.56 -14.62
CA LEU A 55 -5.71 3.99 -13.60
C LEU A 55 -6.12 5.36 -13.02
N PRO A 56 -5.80 5.62 -11.75
CA PRO A 56 -5.34 4.65 -10.74
C PRO A 56 -6.50 3.81 -10.18
N VAL A 57 -6.21 2.62 -9.64
CA VAL A 57 -7.20 1.70 -9.05
C VAL A 57 -7.40 2.00 -7.57
N ASP A 58 -8.63 2.28 -7.13
CA ASP A 58 -8.92 2.63 -5.73
C ASP A 58 -9.15 1.38 -4.88
N VAL A 59 -9.85 0.39 -5.43
CA VAL A 59 -10.11 -0.89 -4.75
C VAL A 59 -9.84 -2.03 -5.72
N ALA A 60 -8.90 -2.90 -5.38
CA ALA A 60 -8.68 -4.15 -6.10
C ALA A 60 -9.12 -5.34 -5.24
N VAL A 61 -9.75 -6.35 -5.85
CA VAL A 61 -10.06 -7.63 -5.20
C VAL A 61 -9.48 -8.75 -6.03
N LEU A 62 -8.49 -9.45 -5.49
CA LEU A 62 -7.76 -10.53 -6.14
C LEU A 62 -8.16 -11.87 -5.50
N PHE A 63 -8.88 -12.70 -6.25
CA PHE A 63 -9.20 -14.07 -5.85
C PHE A 63 -8.12 -15.03 -6.38
N VAL A 64 -7.49 -15.79 -5.49
CA VAL A 64 -6.42 -16.73 -5.80
C VAL A 64 -6.51 -17.97 -4.91
N ASP A 65 -6.24 -19.15 -5.45
CA ASP A 65 -6.17 -20.42 -4.71
C ASP A 65 -4.76 -21.04 -4.73
N ARG A 66 -3.85 -20.48 -5.54
CA ARG A 66 -2.46 -20.90 -5.72
C ARG A 66 -1.49 -19.79 -5.40
N VAL A 67 -0.34 -20.15 -4.80
CA VAL A 67 0.69 -19.18 -4.41
C VAL A 67 1.35 -18.56 -5.63
N GLU A 68 1.55 -19.32 -6.70
CA GLU A 68 2.16 -18.84 -7.95
C GLU A 68 1.30 -17.77 -8.63
N ASP A 69 -0.02 -17.89 -8.53
CA ASP A 69 -0.95 -16.90 -9.04
C ASP A 69 -0.92 -15.62 -8.22
N LEU A 70 -0.81 -15.74 -6.90
CA LEU A 70 -0.61 -14.60 -6.00
C LEU A 70 0.70 -13.88 -6.33
N GLU A 71 1.84 -14.59 -6.38
CA GLU A 71 3.15 -13.99 -6.65
C GLU A 71 3.22 -13.31 -8.01
N ARG A 72 2.57 -13.88 -9.03
CA ARG A 72 2.52 -13.30 -10.37
C ARG A 72 1.64 -12.05 -10.43
N ARG A 73 0.43 -12.10 -9.85
CA ARG A 73 -0.58 -11.02 -9.98
C ARG A 73 -0.37 -9.88 -9.00
N PHE A 74 0.14 -10.15 -7.81
CA PHE A 74 0.36 -9.15 -6.78
C PHE A 74 1.14 -7.92 -7.28
N PRO A 75 2.32 -8.04 -7.91
CA PRO A 75 3.05 -6.87 -8.42
C PRO A 75 2.31 -6.13 -9.55
N GLU A 76 1.57 -6.83 -10.40
CA GLU A 76 0.79 -6.21 -11.48
C GLU A 76 -0.30 -5.28 -10.93
N VAL A 77 -0.97 -5.72 -9.86
CA VAL A 77 -2.06 -4.98 -9.24
C VAL A 77 -1.53 -3.83 -8.38
N THR A 78 -0.49 -4.06 -7.58
CA THR A 78 0.06 -3.01 -6.71
C THR A 78 0.71 -1.87 -7.48
N ALA A 79 1.32 -2.15 -8.64
CA ALA A 79 1.88 -1.12 -9.52
C ALA A 79 0.84 -0.11 -10.05
N ARG A 80 -0.45 -0.45 -9.96
CA ARG A 80 -1.57 0.31 -10.52
C ARG A 80 -2.54 0.82 -9.45
N LEU A 81 -2.30 0.42 -8.20
CA LEU A 81 -3.10 0.83 -7.06
C LEU A 81 -2.84 2.30 -6.76
N HIS A 82 -3.92 3.04 -6.49
CA HIS A 82 -3.83 4.39 -5.96
C HIS A 82 -3.01 4.37 -4.64
N PRO A 83 -2.20 5.40 -4.32
CA PRO A 83 -1.42 5.42 -3.08
C PRO A 83 -2.24 5.26 -1.80
N HIS A 84 -3.50 5.71 -1.83
CA HIS A 84 -4.47 5.55 -0.74
C HIS A 84 -5.50 4.42 -0.99
N GLY A 85 -5.32 3.65 -2.05
CA GLY A 85 -6.18 2.54 -2.43
C GLY A 85 -5.99 1.32 -1.52
N GLY A 86 -6.91 0.36 -1.68
CA GLY A 86 -6.87 -0.91 -0.95
C GLY A 86 -6.85 -2.11 -1.89
N LEU A 87 -5.98 -3.06 -1.62
CA LEU A 87 -5.97 -4.38 -2.25
C LEU A 87 -6.56 -5.40 -1.28
N TRP A 88 -7.65 -6.05 -1.67
CA TRP A 88 -8.14 -7.25 -1.04
C TRP A 88 -7.54 -8.46 -1.73
N VAL A 89 -6.91 -9.34 -0.96
CA VAL A 89 -6.51 -10.67 -1.44
C VAL A 89 -7.44 -11.68 -0.79
N ALA A 90 -8.13 -12.48 -1.60
CA ALA A 90 -9.08 -13.49 -1.18
C ALA A 90 -8.62 -14.88 -1.62
N TRP A 91 -8.73 -15.86 -0.72
CA TRP A 91 -8.39 -17.26 -0.96
C TRP A 91 -9.43 -18.20 -0.32
N PRO A 92 -9.52 -19.46 -0.76
CA PRO A 92 -10.44 -20.41 -0.16
C PRO A 92 -9.95 -20.81 1.24
N ARG A 93 -10.83 -20.78 2.25
CA ARG A 93 -10.48 -21.16 3.63
C ARG A 93 -10.09 -22.64 3.76
N HIS A 94 -10.68 -23.51 2.95
CA HIS A 94 -10.59 -24.95 3.09
C HIS A 94 -9.89 -25.66 1.92
N ARG A 95 -9.31 -24.90 0.98
CA ARG A 95 -8.65 -25.45 -0.20
C ARG A 95 -7.56 -24.51 -0.72
N GLY A 96 -6.53 -25.08 -1.32
CA GLY A 96 -5.41 -24.34 -1.91
C GLY A 96 -4.29 -24.10 -0.92
N ASP A 97 -3.19 -23.55 -1.42
CA ASP A 97 -1.93 -23.43 -0.68
C ASP A 97 -1.73 -22.01 -0.11
N VAL A 98 -2.65 -21.09 -0.42
CA VAL A 98 -2.58 -19.70 0.02
C VAL A 98 -3.08 -19.58 1.46
N THR A 99 -2.26 -18.94 2.31
CA THR A 99 -2.57 -18.65 3.71
C THR A 99 -2.42 -17.16 4.00
N GLU A 100 -3.06 -16.68 5.08
CA GLU A 100 -2.88 -15.29 5.51
C GLU A 100 -1.41 -14.95 5.76
N VAL A 101 -0.66 -15.87 6.36
CA VAL A 101 0.78 -15.69 6.63
C VAL A 101 1.54 -15.45 5.33
N MET A 102 1.24 -16.22 4.28
CA MET A 102 1.87 -16.05 2.97
C MET A 102 1.53 -14.69 2.35
N VAL A 103 0.24 -14.31 2.38
CA VAL A 103 -0.24 -13.02 1.86
C VAL A 103 0.44 -11.86 2.58
N ARG A 104 0.53 -11.92 3.91
CA ARG A 104 1.20 -10.89 4.72
C ARG A 104 2.69 -10.80 4.43
N ARG A 105 3.38 -11.94 4.22
CA ARG A 105 4.79 -11.96 3.84
C ARG A 105 5.04 -11.25 2.51
N ILE A 106 4.25 -11.60 1.49
CA ILE A 106 4.32 -10.98 0.15
C ILE A 106 4.00 -9.48 0.23
N ALA A 107 2.96 -9.12 0.97
CA ALA A 107 2.56 -7.72 1.16
C ALA A 107 3.67 -6.88 1.80
N LEU A 108 4.29 -7.39 2.88
CA LEU A 108 5.38 -6.70 3.57
C LEU A 108 6.59 -6.47 2.65
N ALA A 109 6.96 -7.47 1.86
CA ALA A 109 8.04 -7.34 0.87
C ALA A 109 7.75 -6.28 -0.19
N ALA A 110 6.47 -6.07 -0.53
CA ALA A 110 6.02 -5.02 -1.44
C ALA A 110 5.79 -3.65 -0.77
N GLY A 111 6.13 -3.49 0.51
CA GLY A 111 5.93 -2.25 1.25
C GLY A 111 4.48 -1.96 1.63
N MET A 112 3.65 -3.00 1.72
CA MET A 112 2.24 -2.94 2.14
C MET A 112 2.04 -3.58 3.51
N VAL A 113 0.94 -3.20 4.16
CA VAL A 113 0.53 -3.73 5.47
C VAL A 113 -0.92 -4.19 5.45
N HIS A 114 -1.18 -5.29 6.17
CA HIS A 114 -2.53 -5.76 6.46
C HIS A 114 -3.25 -4.82 7.42
N THR A 115 -4.54 -4.57 7.17
CA THR A 115 -5.38 -3.69 7.99
C THR A 115 -6.63 -4.38 8.54
N ARG A 116 -7.33 -5.17 7.72
CA ARG A 116 -8.61 -5.80 8.09
C ARG A 116 -8.71 -7.17 7.44
N GLY A 117 -9.35 -8.10 8.12
CA GLY A 117 -9.81 -9.38 7.56
C GLY A 117 -11.32 -9.35 7.30
N VAL A 118 -11.77 -10.13 6.32
CA VAL A 118 -13.20 -10.35 6.05
C VAL A 118 -13.43 -11.77 5.54
N GLU A 119 -14.59 -12.32 5.88
CA GLU A 119 -15.16 -13.49 5.20
C GLU A 119 -16.07 -12.96 4.09
N PHE A 120 -15.78 -13.33 2.85
CA PHE A 120 -16.60 -12.95 1.68
C PHE A 120 -17.84 -13.83 1.59
N ASP A 121 -17.66 -15.12 1.85
CA ASP A 121 -18.72 -16.12 2.00
C ASP A 121 -18.15 -17.34 2.77
N GLN A 122 -18.88 -18.46 2.78
CA GLN A 122 -18.47 -19.71 3.44
C GLN A 122 -17.20 -20.34 2.84
N THR A 123 -16.83 -19.97 1.62
CA THR A 123 -15.68 -20.53 0.91
C THR A 123 -14.49 -19.59 0.97
N TRP A 124 -14.71 -18.29 0.79
CA TRP A 124 -13.66 -17.31 0.56
C TRP A 124 -13.46 -16.41 1.78
N VAL A 125 -12.21 -16.34 2.22
CA VAL A 125 -11.73 -15.35 3.18
C VAL A 125 -10.78 -14.41 2.49
N GLY A 126 -10.55 -13.24 3.06
CA GLY A 126 -9.45 -12.41 2.59
C GLY A 126 -9.08 -11.28 3.53
N VAL A 127 -7.98 -10.65 3.17
CA VAL A 127 -7.41 -9.53 3.93
C VAL A 127 -7.22 -8.30 3.06
N ARG A 128 -7.42 -7.14 3.68
CA ARG A 128 -7.18 -5.84 3.10
C ARG A 128 -5.75 -5.40 3.38
N LEU A 129 -5.05 -5.08 2.31
CA LEU A 129 -3.70 -4.56 2.27
C LEU A 129 -3.73 -3.10 1.80
N VAL A 130 -2.90 -2.27 2.43
CA VAL A 130 -2.68 -0.87 2.02
C VAL A 130 -1.20 -0.59 1.93
N ILE A 131 -0.83 0.38 1.10
CA ILE A 131 0.53 0.89 1.05
C ILE A 131 0.85 1.58 2.38
N ARG A 132 2.00 1.25 2.96
CA ARG A 132 2.53 1.90 4.17
C ARG A 132 2.61 3.41 3.95
N GLU A 133 2.33 4.18 4.99
CA GLU A 133 2.18 5.63 4.86
C GLU A 133 3.47 6.28 4.33
N GLU A 134 4.61 5.84 4.86
CA GLU A 134 5.95 6.24 4.45
C GLU A 134 6.31 5.87 2.99
N ASN A 135 5.56 4.96 2.36
CA ASN A 135 5.79 4.51 0.98
C ASN A 135 4.84 5.19 -0.02
N ARG A 136 3.80 5.91 0.43
CA ARG A 136 2.76 6.46 -0.45
C ARG A 136 3.31 7.50 -1.42
N ASP A 137 4.20 8.38 -0.96
CA ASP A 137 4.80 9.44 -1.79
C ASP A 137 5.65 8.84 -2.92
N ALA A 138 6.42 7.80 -2.61
CA ALA A 138 7.25 7.09 -3.58
C ALA A 138 6.40 6.41 -4.68
N VAL A 139 5.19 5.94 -4.34
CA VAL A 139 4.25 5.33 -5.29
C VAL A 139 3.47 6.39 -6.07
N ALA A 140 3.06 7.49 -5.43
CA ALA A 140 2.40 8.61 -6.09
C ALA A 140 3.27 9.18 -7.24
N TYR A 141 4.59 9.24 -7.02
CA TYR A 141 5.56 9.65 -8.04
C TYR A 141 5.58 8.75 -9.29
N ARG A 142 5.14 7.49 -9.19
CA ARG A 142 5.05 6.57 -10.33
C ARG A 142 3.77 6.78 -11.15
N ALA A 143 2.71 7.32 -10.54
CA ALA A 143 1.41 7.50 -11.17
C ALA A 143 1.27 8.82 -11.97
N ALA A 144 2.07 9.84 -11.64
CA ALA A 144 2.17 11.08 -12.40
C ALA A 144 3.65 11.39 -12.70
N PRO A 145 4.03 11.77 -13.93
CA PRO A 145 5.39 12.22 -14.20
C PRO A 145 5.72 13.40 -13.28
N PRO A 146 6.96 13.51 -12.75
CA PRO A 146 7.34 14.65 -11.94
C PRO A 146 6.98 15.96 -12.66
N PRO A 147 6.51 17.00 -11.94
CA PRO A 147 6.47 18.33 -12.55
C PRO A 147 7.86 18.60 -13.12
N LYS A 148 7.93 19.01 -14.39
CA LYS A 148 9.20 19.35 -15.04
C LYS A 148 9.93 20.27 -14.06
N LEU A 149 11.15 19.92 -13.65
CA LEU A 149 11.99 20.78 -12.83
C LEU A 149 12.07 22.12 -13.54
N THR A 150 11.30 23.10 -13.09
CA THR A 150 11.42 24.46 -13.60
C THR A 150 12.78 24.96 -13.16
N ALA A 151 13.42 25.82 -13.96
CA ALA A 151 14.77 26.27 -13.70
C ALA A 151 14.97 26.89 -12.29
N ALA A 152 13.88 27.31 -11.64
CA ALA A 152 13.83 27.83 -10.29
C ALA A 152 14.02 26.79 -9.17
N ALA A 153 13.84 25.49 -9.44
CA ALA A 153 14.00 24.40 -8.46
C ALA A 153 15.44 23.87 -8.36
N ARG A 154 16.40 24.45 -9.10
CA ARG A 154 17.82 24.14 -8.89
C ARG A 154 18.24 24.69 -7.53
N VAL A 155 18.30 23.81 -6.53
CA VAL A 155 19.09 24.05 -5.32
C VAL A 155 20.48 24.45 -5.79
N ARG A 156 20.84 25.73 -5.61
CA ARG A 156 22.19 26.20 -5.85
C ARG A 156 23.08 25.40 -4.91
N ARG A 157 23.86 24.47 -5.45
CA ARG A 157 24.96 23.85 -4.70
C ARG A 157 25.75 25.00 -4.08
N PRO A 158 25.96 25.04 -2.75
CA PRO A 158 26.87 26.02 -2.18
C PRO A 158 28.22 25.78 -2.85
N THR A 159 28.64 26.75 -3.68
CA THR A 159 29.95 26.71 -4.32
C THR A 159 31.00 26.64 -3.23
N ALA A 160 31.96 25.72 -3.37
CA ALA A 160 33.01 25.40 -2.40
C ALA A 160 34.05 26.52 -2.16
N ARG A 161 33.63 27.80 -2.16
CA ARG A 161 34.52 28.96 -2.01
C ARG A 161 34.16 29.81 -0.79
N ALA A 162 33.97 29.14 0.34
CA ALA A 162 34.03 29.75 1.68
C ALA A 162 34.88 28.86 2.62
N ARG A 163 36.07 28.49 2.16
CA ARG A 163 37.15 28.00 3.05
C ARG A 163 38.46 28.64 2.63
N ARG A 164 38.58 29.93 2.97
CA ARG A 164 39.83 30.68 3.13
C ARG A 164 39.48 31.79 4.12
N THR A 165 40.18 32.11 5.19
CA THR A 165 41.51 31.76 5.73
C THR A 165 41.59 32.64 6.98
N THR A 166 41.73 32.09 8.18
CA THR A 166 42.37 32.77 9.31
C THR A 166 43.03 31.72 10.19
N ALA A 167 44.19 31.26 9.74
CA ALA A 167 45.20 30.67 10.61
C ALA A 167 46.39 31.64 10.59
N SER A 168 46.43 32.52 11.59
CA SER A 168 47.63 33.20 12.10
C SER A 168 47.52 33.02 13.61
N GLY A 169 48.31 32.13 14.23
CA GLY A 169 49.57 32.49 14.87
C GLY A 169 49.28 33.28 16.16
N GLY A 170 49.65 32.89 17.37
CA GLY A 170 50.49 31.84 17.90
C GLY A 170 50.60 32.04 19.42
N ALA A 171 51.15 31.04 20.11
CA ALA A 171 51.91 31.08 21.38
C ALA A 171 51.39 31.88 22.61
N GLY A 172 51.37 31.18 23.76
CA GLY A 172 51.45 31.77 25.10
C GLY A 172 50.35 31.25 26.03
N SER A 173 50.58 30.22 26.85
CA SER A 173 51.30 30.30 28.13
C SER A 173 50.33 30.25 29.33
N ALA A 174 50.54 29.20 30.13
CA ALA A 174 50.50 29.17 31.59
C ALA A 174 49.16 29.04 32.36
N LEU A 175 49.16 27.97 33.17
CA LEU A 175 48.74 27.86 34.57
C LEU A 175 47.41 28.53 35.00
N ALA A 176 46.49 27.71 35.51
CA ALA A 176 46.34 27.52 36.97
C ALA A 176 45.16 26.59 37.32
N ARG A 177 45.44 25.63 38.22
CA ARG A 177 44.71 25.23 39.45
C ARG A 177 43.16 25.18 39.39
N ALA A 178 42.44 24.19 39.92
CA ALA A 178 42.65 23.45 41.16
C ALA A 178 41.66 22.26 41.27
N ARG A 179 42.06 21.23 42.04
CA ARG A 179 41.33 20.45 43.07
C ARG A 179 39.84 20.12 42.83
N ALA A 180 39.33 18.90 43.05
CA ALA A 180 39.52 18.04 44.22
C ALA A 180 38.89 16.64 44.00
N ARG A 181 39.44 15.62 44.70
CA ARG A 181 38.78 14.56 45.54
C ARG A 181 37.50 13.89 45.00
N ALA A 182 37.23 12.59 45.18
CA ALA A 182 37.90 11.45 45.78
C ALA A 182 37.01 10.21 45.48
N SER A 183 37.61 9.01 45.58
CA SER A 183 37.11 7.71 46.06
C SER A 183 35.58 7.49 46.18
N LYS A 184 35.00 6.33 45.89
CA LYS A 184 35.47 4.94 46.01
C LYS A 184 34.44 4.06 45.29
#